data_AF-A0A0G4P5B3-F1
#
_entry.id   AF-A0A0G4P5B3-F1
#
_cell.length_a   1.000
_cell.length_b   1.000
_cell.length_c   1.000
_cell.angle_alpha   90.00
_cell.angle_beta   90.00
_cell.angle_gamma   90.00
#
_symmetry.space_group_name_H-M   'P 1'
#
loop_
_entity.id
_entity.type
_entity.pdbx_description
1 polymer ?
#
loop_
_entity_poly.entity_id
_entity_poly.type
_entity_poly.pdbx_seq_one_letter_code
_entity_poly.pdbx_strand_id
1 'polypeptide(L)'
;MAANYWASTQRRHWLFSREKLADIREGLREKDKVAHSQFPLPDQRLLNIYFNQQLIKLGKRMSTRQQAIATAQVYLKRFYTKNEIRQTSPYLVLTTAFYLACKMEECPQHIRFVVGEARGLWPEFITPDVAKLGECEFALISELSSQLIVHHPYRALSELQTELSLTSDEVALAWSVINDHYLTDLPLLHPPHVIAIMAIIVAVVFKPTHPSTYPGTGQSALAGSMRDGGGIQMLAALSDRTGSGPPPKIQKLVGWLAESEVDIKAVIECTQELVSLYEVWEQYSEKNCKELLGRMVKSKNLDK
;
A
#
# COMPACT_ATOMS: atom_id res chain seq x y z
N MET A 1 -3.31 19.59 -13.69
CA MET A 1 -4.05 18.43 -13.15
C MET A 1 -3.21 17.60 -12.18
N ALA A 2 -1.96 17.23 -12.51
CA ALA A 2 -1.08 16.45 -11.61
C ALA A 2 -0.63 17.16 -10.31
N ALA A 3 -0.68 18.50 -10.25
CA ALA A 3 -0.20 19.26 -9.09
C ALA A 3 -1.27 19.56 -8.02
N ASN A 4 -2.57 19.46 -8.34
CA ASN A 4 -3.64 19.86 -7.43
C ASN A 4 -4.54 18.67 -7.07
N TYR A 5 -4.30 18.09 -5.89
CA TYR A 5 -5.09 17.00 -5.36
C TYR A 5 -6.58 17.35 -5.20
N TRP A 6 -6.92 18.59 -4.81
CA TRP A 6 -8.29 18.98 -4.46
C TRP A 6 -9.25 19.00 -5.65
N ALA A 7 -8.73 19.22 -6.85
CA ALA A 7 -9.45 19.17 -8.11
C ALA A 7 -9.24 17.85 -8.88
N SER A 8 -8.46 16.91 -8.32
CA SER A 8 -8.07 15.67 -8.99
C SER A 8 -9.24 14.68 -9.14
N THR A 9 -9.15 13.81 -10.14
CA THR A 9 -10.05 12.66 -10.31
C THR A 9 -9.96 11.68 -9.14
N GLN A 10 -8.77 11.54 -8.54
CA GLN A 10 -8.56 10.69 -7.36
C GLN A 10 -9.48 11.10 -6.21
N ARG A 11 -9.52 12.39 -5.85
CA ARG A 11 -10.40 12.87 -4.77
C ARG A 11 -11.88 12.68 -5.11
N ARG A 12 -12.27 12.92 -6.36
CA ARG A 12 -13.68 12.91 -6.77
C ARG A 12 -14.27 11.51 -6.93
N HIS A 13 -13.48 10.53 -7.34
CA HIS A 13 -13.99 9.22 -7.77
C HIS A 13 -13.37 8.02 -7.06
N TRP A 14 -12.19 8.17 -6.44
CA TRP A 14 -11.45 7.06 -5.83
C TRP A 14 -11.23 7.20 -4.32
N LEU A 15 -11.93 8.14 -3.68
CA LEU A 15 -12.06 8.16 -2.23
C LEU A 15 -13.41 7.56 -1.83
N PHE A 16 -13.36 6.62 -0.91
CA PHE A 16 -14.53 5.93 -0.38
C PHE A 16 -14.62 6.14 1.13
N SER A 17 -15.85 6.08 1.67
CA SER A 17 -16.01 5.83 3.09
C SER A 17 -15.73 4.36 3.39
N ARG A 18 -15.34 4.07 4.64
CA ARG A 18 -15.10 2.70 5.11
C ARG A 18 -16.31 1.79 4.89
N GLU A 19 -17.50 2.30 5.21
CA GLU A 19 -18.78 1.60 5.03
C GLU A 19 -19.03 1.27 3.56
N LYS A 20 -18.91 2.26 2.66
CA LYS A 20 -19.13 2.05 1.23
C LYS A 20 -18.16 1.04 0.64
N LEU A 21 -16.90 1.05 1.07
CA LEU A 21 -15.91 0.07 0.62
C LEU A 21 -16.27 -1.35 1.10
N ALA A 22 -16.77 -1.48 2.34
CA ALA A 22 -17.24 -2.74 2.89
C ALA A 22 -18.46 -3.26 2.12
N ASP A 23 -19.45 -2.40 1.85
CA ASP A 23 -20.66 -2.74 1.10
C ASP A 23 -20.33 -3.22 -0.33
N ILE A 24 -19.40 -2.53 -1.00
CA ILE A 24 -18.94 -2.93 -2.34
C ILE A 24 -18.36 -4.36 -2.31
N ARG A 25 -17.52 -4.66 -1.31
CA ARG A 25 -16.87 -5.96 -1.16
C ARG A 25 -17.86 -7.06 -0.79
N GLU A 26 -18.79 -6.77 0.11
CA GLU A 26 -19.86 -7.69 0.46
C GLU A 26 -20.74 -7.97 -0.77
N GLY A 27 -21.09 -6.94 -1.54
CA GLY A 27 -21.83 -7.09 -2.79
C GLY A 27 -21.11 -7.96 -3.83
N LEU A 28 -19.79 -7.86 -3.95
CA LEU A 28 -18.99 -8.76 -4.81
C LEU A 28 -18.98 -10.19 -4.27
N ARG A 29 -18.83 -10.36 -2.95
CA ARG A 29 -18.86 -11.65 -2.29
C ARG A 29 -20.20 -12.37 -2.46
N GLU A 30 -21.29 -11.64 -2.34
CA GLU A 30 -22.65 -12.15 -2.47
C GLU A 30 -22.98 -12.61 -3.90
N LYS A 31 -22.44 -11.93 -4.91
CA LYS A 31 -22.57 -12.35 -6.32
C LYS A 31 -21.84 -13.67 -6.60
N ASP A 32 -20.72 -13.90 -5.92
CA ASP A 32 -19.79 -14.99 -6.18
C ASP A 32 -19.67 -16.01 -5.02
N LYS A 33 -20.76 -16.24 -4.27
CA LYS A 33 -20.78 -17.13 -3.08
C LYS A 33 -20.16 -18.51 -3.32
N VAL A 34 -20.47 -19.11 -4.48
CA VAL A 34 -19.98 -20.44 -4.84
C VAL A 34 -18.46 -20.44 -4.97
N ALA A 35 -17.90 -19.45 -5.67
CA ALA A 35 -16.46 -19.32 -5.84
C ALA A 35 -15.75 -19.02 -4.51
N HIS A 36 -16.38 -18.21 -3.64
CA HIS A 36 -15.86 -17.91 -2.30
C HIS A 36 -15.80 -19.15 -1.40
N SER A 37 -16.79 -20.04 -1.51
CA SER A 37 -16.83 -21.29 -0.75
C SER A 37 -15.83 -22.32 -1.30
N GLN A 38 -15.66 -22.38 -2.61
CA GLN A 38 -14.75 -23.31 -3.28
C GLN A 38 -13.28 -22.92 -3.11
N PHE A 39 -12.97 -21.62 -3.12
CA PHE A 39 -11.63 -21.08 -3.00
C PHE A 39 -11.55 -20.07 -1.83
N PRO A 40 -11.37 -20.57 -0.60
CA PRO A 40 -11.13 -19.71 0.56
C PRO A 40 -9.74 -19.10 0.42
N LEU A 41 -9.70 -17.78 0.21
CA LEU A 41 -8.46 -17.02 0.16
C LEU A 41 -8.16 -16.43 1.54
N PRO A 42 -6.89 -16.12 1.85
CA PRO A 42 -6.53 -15.38 3.06
C PRO A 42 -7.20 -14.02 3.14
N ASP A 43 -7.12 -13.40 4.32
CA ASP A 43 -7.57 -12.02 4.49
C ASP A 43 -6.96 -11.07 3.45
N GLN A 44 -7.71 -10.06 3.05
CA GLN A 44 -7.33 -9.10 2.01
C GLN A 44 -6.01 -8.41 2.34
N ARG A 45 -5.74 -8.12 3.63
CA ARG A 45 -4.47 -7.52 4.06
C ARG A 45 -3.28 -8.45 3.80
N LEU A 46 -3.44 -9.76 4.05
CA LEU A 46 -2.41 -10.76 3.75
C LEU A 46 -2.18 -10.90 2.24
N LEU A 47 -3.24 -10.85 1.44
CA LEU A 47 -3.12 -10.81 -0.03
C LEU A 47 -2.42 -9.54 -0.52
N ASN A 48 -2.71 -8.38 0.08
CA ASN A 48 -2.04 -7.13 -0.26
C ASN A 48 -0.54 -7.19 0.07
N ILE A 49 -0.15 -7.79 1.20
CA ILE A 49 1.25 -8.06 1.56
C ILE A 49 1.91 -8.95 0.49
N TYR A 50 1.24 -10.04 0.10
CA TYR A 50 1.73 -10.94 -0.94
C TYR A 50 1.96 -10.21 -2.27
N PHE A 51 0.95 -9.47 -2.77
CA PHE A 51 1.05 -8.75 -4.03
C PHE A 51 2.09 -7.64 -4.01
N ASN A 52 2.24 -6.93 -2.88
CA ASN A 52 3.31 -5.96 -2.71
C ASN A 52 4.69 -6.62 -2.84
N GLN A 53 4.91 -7.76 -2.17
CA GLN A 53 6.19 -8.48 -2.27
C GLN A 53 6.46 -8.95 -3.70
N GLN A 54 5.44 -9.43 -4.42
CA GLN A 54 5.57 -9.81 -5.83
C GLN A 54 5.89 -8.61 -6.73
N LEU A 55 5.23 -7.46 -6.52
CA LEU A 55 5.53 -6.22 -7.25
C LEU A 55 6.94 -5.69 -6.97
N ILE A 56 7.41 -5.75 -5.72
CA ILE A 56 8.78 -5.35 -5.36
C ILE A 56 9.80 -6.28 -6.03
N LYS A 57 9.55 -7.59 -6.07
CA LYS A 57 10.42 -8.55 -6.79
C LYS A 57 10.53 -8.20 -8.27
N LEU A 58 9.41 -7.90 -8.94
CA LEU A 58 9.37 -7.48 -10.35
C LEU A 58 10.05 -6.12 -10.56
N GLY A 59 9.71 -5.13 -9.73
CA GLY A 59 10.28 -3.78 -9.79
C GLY A 59 11.80 -3.76 -9.61
N LYS A 60 12.34 -4.62 -8.73
CA LYS A 60 13.79 -4.79 -8.56
C LYS A 60 14.47 -5.35 -9.81
N ARG A 61 13.89 -6.37 -10.46
CA ARG A 61 14.44 -6.93 -11.72
C ARG A 61 14.43 -5.91 -12.85
N MET A 62 13.39 -5.08 -12.90
CA MET A 62 13.22 -4.03 -13.89
C MET A 62 13.90 -2.70 -13.51
N SER A 63 14.64 -2.63 -12.40
CA SER A 63 15.26 -1.40 -11.87
C SER A 63 14.31 -0.19 -11.81
N THR A 64 13.06 -0.41 -11.41
CA THR A 64 12.00 0.60 -11.44
C THR A 64 11.90 1.38 -10.13
N ARG A 65 11.49 2.66 -10.23
CA ARG A 65 11.37 3.57 -9.08
C ARG A 65 10.18 3.20 -8.19
N GLN A 66 10.28 3.52 -6.90
CA GLN A 66 9.23 3.24 -5.90
C GLN A 66 7.86 3.84 -6.26
N GLN A 67 7.82 5.02 -6.87
CA GLN A 67 6.57 5.69 -7.23
C GLN A 67 5.75 4.84 -8.22
N ALA A 68 6.37 4.24 -9.24
CA ALA A 68 5.68 3.35 -10.17
C ALA A 68 5.17 2.06 -9.50
N ILE A 69 5.89 1.53 -8.52
CA ILE A 69 5.43 0.39 -7.72
C ILE A 69 4.19 0.79 -6.90
N ALA A 70 4.23 1.95 -6.25
CA ALA A 70 3.09 2.48 -5.49
C ALA A 70 1.86 2.72 -6.39
N THR A 71 2.04 3.27 -7.59
CA THR A 71 0.95 3.45 -8.57
C THR A 71 0.36 2.12 -9.00
N ALA A 72 1.20 1.10 -9.25
CA ALA A 72 0.74 -0.24 -9.57
C ALA A 72 -0.08 -0.87 -8.44
N GLN A 73 0.32 -0.67 -7.18
CA GLN A 73 -0.46 -1.12 -6.02
C GLN A 73 -1.83 -0.45 -5.94
N VAL A 74 -1.91 0.85 -6.22
CA VAL A 74 -3.18 1.58 -6.25
C VAL A 74 -4.06 1.09 -7.38
N TYR A 75 -3.51 0.82 -8.57
CA TYR A 75 -4.27 0.24 -9.69
C TYR A 75 -4.84 -1.13 -9.34
N LEU A 76 -4.05 -2.01 -8.70
CA LEU A 76 -4.54 -3.30 -8.22
C LEU A 76 -5.73 -3.13 -7.26
N LYS A 77 -5.61 -2.24 -6.28
CA LYS A 77 -6.70 -1.98 -5.33
C LYS A 77 -7.96 -1.47 -6.03
N ARG A 78 -7.81 -0.47 -6.91
CA ARG A 78 -8.91 0.12 -7.68
C ARG A 78 -9.58 -0.87 -8.63
N PHE A 79 -8.83 -1.82 -9.18
CA PHE A 79 -9.37 -2.86 -10.04
C PHE A 79 -10.21 -3.87 -9.22
N TYR A 80 -9.70 -4.31 -8.07
CA TYR A 80 -10.38 -5.27 -7.20
C TYR A 80 -11.51 -4.67 -6.34
N THR A 81 -11.79 -3.37 -6.43
CA THR A 81 -13.06 -2.83 -5.91
C THR A 81 -14.23 -3.07 -6.87
N LYS A 82 -13.96 -3.39 -8.14
CA LYS A 82 -15.00 -3.60 -9.15
C LYS A 82 -15.04 -5.04 -9.67
N ASN A 83 -13.88 -5.73 -9.66
CA ASN A 83 -13.74 -7.09 -10.14
C ASN A 83 -13.37 -8.05 -9.03
N GLU A 84 -13.92 -9.26 -9.09
CA GLU A 84 -13.62 -10.32 -8.14
C GLU A 84 -12.29 -11.01 -8.47
N ILE A 85 -11.41 -11.15 -7.48
CA ILE A 85 -10.08 -11.77 -7.66
C ILE A 85 -10.17 -13.21 -8.18
N ARG A 86 -11.25 -13.92 -7.83
CA ARG A 86 -11.49 -15.32 -8.22
C ARG A 86 -11.91 -15.49 -9.67
N GLN A 87 -12.20 -14.42 -10.39
CA GLN A 87 -12.57 -14.45 -11.82
C GLN A 87 -11.44 -13.99 -12.73
N THR A 88 -10.32 -13.51 -12.16
CA THR A 88 -9.23 -12.89 -12.91
C THR A 88 -7.91 -13.61 -12.62
N SER A 89 -6.93 -13.46 -13.50
CA SER A 89 -5.57 -13.98 -13.27
C SER A 89 -4.76 -12.94 -12.49
N PRO A 90 -4.52 -13.10 -11.16
CA PRO A 90 -3.97 -12.02 -10.36
C PRO A 90 -2.54 -11.67 -10.74
N TYR A 91 -1.77 -12.64 -11.26
CA TYR A 91 -0.41 -12.43 -11.75
C TYR A 91 -0.40 -11.60 -13.04
N LEU A 92 -1.34 -11.85 -13.96
CA LEU A 92 -1.50 -11.05 -15.18
C LEU A 92 -1.91 -9.62 -14.83
N VAL A 93 -2.94 -9.45 -13.99
CA VAL A 93 -3.39 -8.11 -13.55
C VAL A 93 -2.27 -7.36 -12.84
N LEU A 94 -1.49 -8.03 -11.98
CA LEU A 94 -0.31 -7.44 -11.32
C LEU A 94 0.75 -6.98 -12.30
N THR A 95 1.07 -7.81 -13.30
CA THR A 95 2.08 -7.48 -14.33
C THR A 95 1.59 -6.33 -15.21
N THR A 96 0.32 -6.34 -15.59
CA THR A 96 -0.33 -5.28 -16.37
C THR A 96 -0.40 -3.96 -15.59
N ALA A 97 -0.75 -4.00 -14.30
CA ALA A 97 -0.78 -2.82 -13.43
C ALA A 97 0.62 -2.20 -13.29
N PHE A 98 1.66 -3.02 -13.14
CA PHE A 98 3.05 -2.57 -13.15
C PHE A 98 3.45 -1.93 -14.49
N TYR A 99 3.12 -2.58 -15.61
CA TYR A 99 3.41 -2.06 -16.95
C TYR A 99 2.73 -0.71 -17.20
N LEU A 100 1.44 -0.60 -16.88
CA LEU A 100 0.66 0.62 -17.03
C LEU A 100 1.19 1.74 -16.12
N ALA A 101 1.51 1.42 -14.86
CA ALA A 101 2.08 2.38 -13.92
C ALA A 101 3.43 2.93 -14.42
N CYS A 102 4.30 2.08 -14.96
CA CYS A 102 5.56 2.51 -15.56
C CYS A 102 5.35 3.52 -16.69
N LYS A 103 4.31 3.36 -17.51
CA LYS A 103 3.98 4.33 -18.58
C LYS A 103 3.46 5.64 -18.00
N MET A 104 2.65 5.59 -16.95
CA MET A 104 2.03 6.78 -16.34
C MET A 104 2.99 7.60 -15.48
N GLU A 105 3.99 6.95 -14.88
CA GLU A 105 5.03 7.59 -14.07
C GLU A 105 6.27 8.00 -14.88
N GLU A 106 6.16 8.07 -16.22
CA GLU A 106 7.23 8.50 -17.12
C GLU A 106 8.52 7.64 -17.01
N CYS A 107 8.36 6.34 -16.70
CA CYS A 107 9.43 5.34 -16.73
C CYS A 107 9.04 4.12 -17.58
N PRO A 108 8.71 4.31 -18.87
CA PRO A 108 8.13 3.27 -19.71
C PRO A 108 9.08 2.09 -19.90
N GLN A 109 8.54 0.88 -19.77
CA GLN A 109 9.26 -0.37 -19.98
C GLN A 109 8.76 -1.04 -21.25
N HIS A 110 9.64 -1.66 -22.04
CA HIS A 110 9.19 -2.35 -23.25
C HIS A 110 8.41 -3.62 -22.88
N ILE A 111 7.23 -3.80 -23.47
CA ILE A 111 6.26 -4.84 -23.08
C ILE A 111 6.86 -6.26 -23.11
N ARG A 112 7.71 -6.58 -24.09
CA ARG A 112 8.39 -7.89 -24.17
C ARG A 112 9.31 -8.15 -22.98
N PHE A 113 9.99 -7.13 -22.46
CA PHE A 113 10.85 -7.30 -21.28
C PHE A 113 10.01 -7.50 -20.03
N VAL A 114 8.91 -6.76 -19.88
CA VAL A 114 8.01 -6.95 -18.73
C VAL A 114 7.43 -8.37 -18.70
N VAL A 115 6.95 -8.88 -19.83
CA VAL A 115 6.47 -10.28 -19.94
C VAL A 115 7.60 -11.26 -19.66
N GLY A 116 8.80 -11.02 -20.19
CA GLY A 116 9.98 -11.85 -19.95
C GLY A 116 10.34 -11.97 -18.47
N GLU A 117 10.44 -10.83 -17.77
CA GLU A 117 10.76 -10.81 -16.33
C GLU A 117 9.64 -11.38 -15.46
N ALA A 118 8.38 -11.09 -15.79
CA ALA A 118 7.23 -11.66 -15.10
C ALA A 118 7.19 -13.20 -15.24
N ARG A 119 7.47 -13.73 -16.43
CA ARG A 119 7.60 -15.17 -16.64
C ARG A 119 8.80 -15.76 -15.89
N GLY A 120 9.91 -15.02 -15.81
CA GLY A 120 11.06 -15.41 -15.00
C GLY A 120 10.79 -15.50 -13.49
N LEU A 121 9.71 -14.86 -13.00
CA LEU A 121 9.25 -14.95 -11.60
C LEU A 121 8.12 -15.97 -11.44
N TRP A 122 7.20 -16.02 -12.40
CA TRP A 122 5.95 -16.78 -12.33
C TRP A 122 5.71 -17.58 -13.62
N PRO A 123 6.59 -18.57 -13.94
CA PRO A 123 6.56 -19.26 -15.23
C PRO A 123 5.27 -20.06 -15.47
N GLU A 124 4.60 -20.48 -14.39
CA GLU A 124 3.35 -21.25 -14.44
C GLU A 124 2.09 -20.39 -14.60
N PHE A 125 2.19 -19.07 -14.43
CA PHE A 125 1.02 -18.18 -14.34
C PHE A 125 1.01 -17.07 -15.41
N ILE A 126 2.12 -16.89 -16.13
CA ILE A 126 2.26 -15.87 -17.17
C ILE A 126 2.57 -16.55 -18.51
N THR A 127 1.68 -16.35 -19.48
CA THR A 127 1.91 -16.78 -20.85
C THR A 127 2.94 -15.91 -21.57
N PRO A 128 3.71 -16.46 -22.52
CA PRO A 128 4.66 -15.67 -23.32
C PRO A 128 3.98 -14.71 -24.31
N ASP A 129 2.67 -14.85 -24.52
CA ASP A 129 1.92 -14.01 -25.43
C ASP A 129 1.76 -12.58 -24.88
N VAL A 130 2.38 -11.65 -25.59
CA VAL A 130 2.36 -10.22 -25.30
C VAL A 130 0.97 -9.62 -25.56
N ALA A 131 0.18 -10.19 -26.48
CA ALA A 131 -1.14 -9.71 -26.82
C ALA A 131 -2.07 -9.73 -25.61
N LYS A 132 -2.02 -10.78 -24.80
CA LYS A 132 -2.80 -10.90 -23.56
C LYS A 132 -2.50 -9.82 -22.52
N LEU A 133 -1.23 -9.41 -22.41
CA LEU A 133 -0.90 -8.28 -21.54
C LEU A 133 -1.52 -7.00 -22.10
N GLY A 134 -1.47 -6.78 -23.42
CA GLY A 134 -2.14 -5.66 -24.08
C GLY A 134 -3.67 -5.66 -23.94
N GLU A 135 -4.31 -6.82 -24.05
CA GLU A 135 -5.76 -6.97 -23.83
C GLU A 135 -6.13 -6.67 -22.36
N CYS A 136 -5.36 -7.23 -21.43
CA CYS A 136 -5.52 -6.95 -20.01
C CYS A 136 -5.28 -5.47 -19.69
N GLU A 137 -4.33 -4.83 -20.38
CA GLU A 137 -4.06 -3.39 -20.24
C GLU A 137 -5.28 -2.56 -20.65
N PHE A 138 -5.86 -2.87 -21.81
CA PHE A 138 -7.07 -2.21 -22.28
C PHE A 138 -8.23 -2.38 -21.28
N ALA A 139 -8.44 -3.60 -20.78
CA ALA A 139 -9.44 -3.89 -19.77
C ALA A 139 -9.20 -3.10 -18.47
N LEU A 140 -7.95 -3.03 -18.00
CA LEU A 140 -7.57 -2.30 -16.79
C LEU A 140 -7.84 -0.78 -16.94
N ILE A 141 -7.48 -0.18 -18.08
CA ILE A 141 -7.75 1.25 -18.35
C ILE A 141 -9.25 1.53 -18.36
N SER A 142 -10.03 0.65 -19.01
CA SER A 142 -11.48 0.74 -19.07
C SER A 142 -12.11 0.68 -17.68
N GLU A 143 -11.70 -0.28 -16.85
CA GLU A 143 -12.20 -0.46 -15.49
C GLU A 143 -11.86 0.73 -14.59
N LEU A 144 -10.66 1.30 -14.75
CA LEU A 144 -10.23 2.50 -14.04
C LEU A 144 -10.85 3.79 -14.62
N SER A 145 -11.70 3.68 -15.65
CA SER A 145 -12.34 4.81 -16.33
C SER A 145 -11.34 5.87 -16.80
N SER A 146 -10.15 5.44 -17.23
CA SER A 146 -9.01 6.28 -17.64
C SER A 146 -8.50 7.25 -16.55
N GLN A 147 -8.78 6.99 -15.28
CA GLN A 147 -8.35 7.82 -14.14
C GLN A 147 -7.01 7.33 -13.60
N LEU A 148 -5.94 7.58 -14.37
CA LEU A 148 -4.64 6.94 -14.17
C LEU A 148 -3.68 7.74 -13.28
N ILE A 149 -3.86 9.05 -13.14
CA ILE A 149 -2.99 9.88 -12.28
C ILE A 149 -3.26 9.56 -10.81
N VAL A 150 -2.18 9.29 -10.05
CA VAL A 150 -2.22 9.02 -8.61
C VAL A 150 -1.33 10.04 -7.88
N HIS A 151 -1.86 10.62 -6.81
CA HIS A 151 -1.13 11.49 -5.90
C HIS A 151 -0.63 10.68 -4.72
N HIS A 152 0.69 10.70 -4.49
CA HIS A 152 1.34 9.92 -3.45
C HIS A 152 1.73 10.78 -2.22
N PRO A 153 1.80 10.18 -1.01
CA PRO A 153 2.23 10.88 0.20
C PRO A 153 3.69 11.33 0.21
N TYR A 154 4.56 10.73 -0.60
CA TYR A 154 6.01 11.01 -0.62
C TYR A 154 6.34 12.49 -0.83
N ARG A 155 5.55 13.18 -1.66
CA ARG A 155 5.72 14.61 -1.92
C ARG A 155 5.45 15.44 -0.67
N ALA A 156 4.36 15.16 0.04
CA ALA A 156 4.02 15.86 1.27
C ALA A 156 5.06 15.62 2.37
N LEU A 157 5.61 14.40 2.47
CA LEU A 157 6.73 14.13 3.38
C LEU A 157 7.96 15.00 3.04
N SER A 158 8.33 15.11 1.75
CA SER A 158 9.47 15.93 1.32
C SER A 158 9.26 17.43 1.53
N GLU A 159 8.03 17.92 1.49
CA GLU A 159 7.70 19.32 1.75
C GLU A 159 7.74 19.61 3.27
N LEU A 160 7.18 18.72 4.09
CA LEU A 160 7.08 18.89 5.55
C LEU A 160 8.39 18.60 6.31
N GLN A 161 9.32 17.83 5.74
CA GLN A 161 10.57 17.46 6.43
C GLN A 161 11.39 18.68 6.86
N THR A 162 11.42 19.74 6.04
CA THR A 162 12.20 20.95 6.29
C THR A 162 11.53 21.80 7.38
N GLU A 163 10.22 21.96 7.30
CA GLU A 163 9.41 22.74 8.23
C GLU A 163 9.43 22.13 9.65
N LEU A 164 9.27 20.82 9.74
CA LEU A 164 9.29 20.07 11.00
C LEU A 164 10.71 19.71 11.48
N SER A 165 11.74 20.06 10.70
CA SER A 165 13.15 19.81 11.00
C SER A 165 13.43 18.34 11.31
N LEU A 166 12.90 17.44 10.47
CA LEU A 166 13.04 15.99 10.63
C LEU A 166 14.50 15.54 10.41
N THR A 167 14.94 14.54 11.17
CA THR A 167 16.27 13.93 10.94
C THR A 167 16.21 12.97 9.75
N SER A 168 17.37 12.65 9.16
CA SER A 168 17.44 11.66 8.06
C SER A 168 16.84 10.31 8.45
N ASP A 169 17.02 9.87 9.70
CA ASP A 169 16.47 8.60 10.20
C ASP A 169 14.95 8.64 10.30
N GLU A 170 14.38 9.76 10.77
CA GLU A 170 12.92 9.96 10.87
C GLU A 170 12.29 10.02 9.48
N VAL A 171 12.95 10.68 8.51
CA VAL A 171 12.49 10.73 7.12
C VAL A 171 12.53 9.33 6.51
N ALA A 172 13.60 8.56 6.73
CA ALA A 172 13.71 7.19 6.23
C ALA A 172 12.63 6.28 6.81
N LEU A 173 12.33 6.43 8.09
CA LEU A 173 11.31 5.66 8.79
C LEU A 173 9.89 6.11 8.40
N ALA A 174 9.63 7.40 8.25
CA ALA A 174 8.37 7.90 7.70
C ALA A 174 8.17 7.40 6.26
N TRP A 175 9.24 7.37 5.46
CA TRP A 175 9.21 6.78 4.11
C TRP A 175 8.85 5.30 4.14
N SER A 176 9.40 4.52 5.08
CA SER A 176 9.02 3.10 5.23
C SER A 176 7.56 2.93 5.64
N VAL A 177 7.05 3.77 6.56
CA VAL A 177 5.63 3.78 6.93
C VAL A 177 4.73 4.09 5.73
N ILE A 178 5.16 5.05 4.89
CA ILE A 178 4.45 5.35 3.63
C ILE A 178 4.53 4.16 2.66
N ASN A 179 5.53 3.28 2.71
CA ASN A 179 5.47 2.07 1.87
C ASN A 179 4.48 1.05 2.45
N ASP A 180 4.44 0.92 3.78
CA ASP A 180 3.57 -0.01 4.49
C ASP A 180 2.09 0.37 4.39
N HIS A 181 1.72 1.66 4.31
CA HIS A 181 0.30 2.05 4.19
C HIS A 181 -0.35 1.56 2.88
N TYR A 182 0.41 1.28 1.82
CA TYR A 182 -0.16 0.68 0.60
C TYR A 182 -0.60 -0.78 0.81
N LEU A 183 -0.27 -1.40 1.94
CA LEU A 183 -0.73 -2.75 2.30
C LEU A 183 -2.16 -2.73 2.85
N THR A 184 -2.63 -1.58 3.35
CA THR A 184 -4.00 -1.38 3.84
C THR A 184 -4.88 -0.73 2.78
N ASP A 185 -6.13 -0.40 3.15
CA ASP A 185 -7.06 0.34 2.29
C ASP A 185 -6.91 1.86 2.39
N LEU A 186 -5.99 2.35 3.20
CA LEU A 186 -5.74 3.77 3.42
C LEU A 186 -5.60 4.61 2.12
N PRO A 187 -4.95 4.13 1.04
CA PRO A 187 -4.88 4.89 -0.22
C PRO A 187 -6.24 5.18 -0.88
N LEU A 188 -7.30 4.45 -0.52
CA LEU A 188 -8.67 4.62 -1.00
C LEU A 188 -9.57 5.36 0.00
N LEU A 189 -9.11 5.56 1.23
CA LEU A 189 -9.91 6.14 2.31
C LEU A 189 -9.50 7.58 2.62
N HIS A 190 -8.19 7.86 2.65
CA HIS A 190 -7.68 9.15 3.11
C HIS A 190 -6.81 9.86 2.07
N PRO A 191 -6.75 11.21 2.11
CA PRO A 191 -5.84 11.99 1.29
C PRO A 191 -4.35 11.72 1.56
N PRO A 192 -3.48 11.89 0.55
CA PRO A 192 -2.05 11.59 0.69
C PRO A 192 -1.33 12.47 1.72
N HIS A 193 -1.79 13.71 1.95
CA HIS A 193 -1.20 14.59 2.97
C HIS A 193 -1.48 14.10 4.39
N VAL A 194 -2.69 13.58 4.66
CA VAL A 194 -3.05 12.97 5.96
C VAL A 194 -2.17 11.75 6.23
N ILE A 195 -1.95 10.91 5.21
CA ILE A 195 -1.06 9.74 5.32
C ILE A 195 0.39 10.15 5.60
N ALA A 196 0.89 11.20 4.94
CA ALA A 196 2.23 11.70 5.19
C ALA A 196 2.40 12.21 6.63
N ILE A 197 1.41 12.96 7.14
CA ILE A 197 1.41 13.46 8.51
C ILE A 197 1.35 12.30 9.51
N MET A 198 0.48 11.31 9.27
CA MET A 198 0.44 10.09 10.07
C MET A 198 1.80 9.40 10.11
N ALA A 199 2.47 9.25 8.97
CA ALA A 199 3.78 8.62 8.89
C ALA A 199 4.86 9.41 9.65
N ILE A 200 4.82 10.74 9.61
CA ILE A 200 5.73 11.60 10.37
C ILE A 200 5.48 11.47 11.88
N ILE A 201 4.21 11.49 12.31
CA ILE A 201 3.86 11.30 13.72
C ILE A 201 4.34 9.95 14.22
N VAL A 202 4.06 8.89 13.47
CA VAL A 202 4.54 7.54 13.80
C VAL A 202 6.07 7.54 13.89
N ALA A 203 6.76 8.23 12.97
CA ALA A 203 8.21 8.23 12.96
C ALA A 203 8.87 8.97 14.11
N VAL A 204 8.31 10.13 14.48
CA VAL A 204 8.82 10.96 15.58
C VAL A 204 8.49 10.33 16.94
N VAL A 205 7.30 9.72 17.09
CA VAL A 205 6.83 9.17 18.36
C VAL A 205 7.38 7.77 18.65
N PHE A 206 7.48 6.90 17.64
CA PHE A 206 7.82 5.48 17.81
C PHE A 206 9.27 5.16 17.41
N LYS A 207 10.19 6.12 17.58
CA LYS A 207 11.60 5.96 17.22
C LYS A 207 12.17 4.67 17.85
N PRO A 208 12.66 3.70 17.07
CA PRO A 208 13.31 2.51 17.62
C PRO A 208 14.54 2.92 18.42
N THR A 209 14.56 2.62 19.72
CA THR A 209 15.72 2.89 20.59
C THR A 209 16.91 1.96 20.26
N HIS A 210 16.68 0.90 19.48
CA HIS A 210 17.73 -0.01 19.00
C HIS A 210 17.63 -0.22 17.48
N PRO A 211 18.74 -0.09 16.73
CA PRO A 211 18.80 -0.55 15.35
C PRO A 211 18.81 -2.09 15.35
N SER A 212 17.65 -2.70 15.15
CA SER A 212 17.56 -4.15 14.93
C SER A 212 18.12 -4.48 13.54
N THR A 213 19.41 -4.83 13.50
CA THR A 213 20.07 -5.38 12.31
C THR A 213 19.58 -6.81 12.08
N TYR A 214 18.40 -6.98 11.46
CA TYR A 214 17.97 -8.26 10.89
C TYR A 214 17.75 -8.10 9.38
N PRO A 215 18.79 -8.33 8.56
CA PRO A 215 18.61 -8.52 7.14
C PRO A 215 18.04 -9.93 6.91
N GLY A 216 16.73 -10.05 6.65
CA GLY A 216 16.23 -11.33 6.10
C GLY A 216 14.77 -11.69 6.31
N THR A 217 14.06 -11.11 7.27
CA THR A 217 12.62 -11.35 7.44
C THR A 217 11.87 -10.07 7.07
N GLY A 218 10.86 -10.17 6.21
CA GLY A 218 10.09 -9.02 5.70
C GLY A 218 9.19 -8.36 6.75
N GLN A 219 9.66 -8.19 7.99
CA GLN A 219 8.98 -7.48 9.06
C GLN A 219 9.57 -6.07 9.20
N SER A 220 8.68 -5.07 9.26
CA SER A 220 9.04 -3.67 9.43
C SER A 220 9.67 -3.45 10.82
N ALA A 221 10.81 -2.76 10.91
CA ALA A 221 11.49 -2.47 12.19
C ALA A 221 10.57 -1.74 13.20
N LEU A 222 9.54 -1.06 12.69
CA LEU A 222 8.49 -0.39 13.45
C LEU A 222 7.51 -1.34 14.13
N ALA A 223 7.27 -2.54 13.58
CA ALA A 223 6.42 -3.53 14.22
C ALA A 223 6.99 -3.97 15.57
N GLY A 224 8.33 -4.04 15.68
CA GLY A 224 9.03 -4.28 16.96
C GLY A 224 8.89 -3.12 17.94
N SER A 225 9.10 -1.87 17.50
CA SER A 225 8.99 -0.67 18.37
C SER A 225 7.57 -0.40 18.86
N MET A 226 6.55 -0.68 18.05
CA MET A 226 5.16 -0.56 18.49
C MET A 226 4.80 -1.60 19.57
N ARG A 227 5.44 -2.78 19.52
CA ARG A 227 5.25 -3.87 20.48
C ARG A 227 5.97 -3.64 21.82
N ASP A 228 7.20 -3.13 21.81
CA ASP A 228 8.04 -2.96 23.01
C ASP A 228 7.72 -1.70 23.86
N GLY A 229 6.50 -1.18 23.76
CA GLY A 229 6.04 -0.07 24.59
C GLY A 229 5.82 1.25 23.86
N GLY A 230 5.65 1.24 22.54
CA GLY A 230 5.24 2.42 21.77
C GLY A 230 3.98 3.12 22.31
N GLY A 231 3.02 2.35 22.85
CA GLY A 231 1.86 2.91 23.55
C GLY A 231 2.22 3.64 24.85
N ILE A 232 3.24 3.17 25.58
CA ILE A 232 3.80 3.85 26.76
C ILE A 232 4.59 5.09 26.34
N GLN A 233 5.33 5.08 25.22
CA GLN A 233 5.98 6.27 24.68
C GLN A 233 4.97 7.32 24.22
N MET A 234 3.89 6.93 23.55
CA MET A 234 2.81 7.84 23.14
C MET A 234 2.09 8.42 24.37
N LEU A 235 1.72 7.58 25.34
CA LEU A 235 1.11 8.01 26.60
C LEU A 235 2.08 8.78 27.52
N ALA A 236 3.39 8.55 27.45
CA ALA A 236 4.40 9.30 28.21
C ALA A 236 4.81 10.60 27.50
N ALA A 237 4.72 10.66 26.17
CA ALA A 237 4.83 11.91 25.41
C ALA A 237 3.60 12.80 25.58
N LEU A 238 2.42 12.19 25.81
CA LEU A 238 1.16 12.90 26.02
C LEU A 238 0.81 13.13 27.51
N SER A 239 1.36 12.34 28.44
CA SER A 239 1.17 12.53 29.88
C SER A 239 2.44 13.03 30.55
N ASP A 240 2.29 14.13 31.28
CA ASP A 240 3.31 14.86 32.03
C ASP A 240 3.81 14.09 33.27
N ARG A 241 4.06 12.78 33.15
CA ARG A 241 4.34 11.89 34.29
C ARG A 241 5.82 11.79 34.67
N THR A 242 6.73 12.44 33.93
CA THR A 242 8.18 12.37 34.20
C THR A 242 8.86 13.71 34.53
N GLY A 243 8.14 14.83 34.62
CA GLY A 243 8.70 16.14 35.02
C GLY A 243 9.68 16.78 34.03
N SER A 244 10.23 16.01 33.08
CA SER A 244 10.70 16.51 31.80
C SER A 244 9.53 16.37 30.82
N GLY A 245 8.93 17.49 30.39
CA GLY A 245 7.86 17.48 29.39
C GLY A 245 8.27 16.76 28.10
N PRO A 246 7.32 16.57 27.15
CA PRO A 246 7.62 15.89 25.89
C PRO A 246 8.86 16.48 25.21
N PRO A 247 9.69 15.65 24.54
CA PRO A 247 10.84 16.12 23.79
C PRO A 247 10.50 17.38 22.98
N PRO A 248 11.39 18.38 22.90
CA PRO A 248 11.08 19.68 22.28
C PRO A 248 10.59 19.55 20.83
N LYS A 249 10.99 18.48 20.15
CA LYS A 249 10.52 18.14 18.80
C LYS A 249 9.08 17.64 18.76
N ILE A 250 8.64 16.86 19.75
CA ILE A 250 7.25 16.44 19.90
C ILE A 250 6.39 17.66 20.23
N GLN A 251 6.87 18.58 21.09
CA GLN A 251 6.18 19.84 21.36
C GLN A 251 6.02 20.69 20.09
N LYS A 252 7.07 20.81 19.28
CA LYS A 252 7.00 21.51 17.98
C LYS A 252 5.99 20.85 17.04
N LEU A 253 5.96 19.52 16.97
CA LEU A 253 5.01 18.78 16.14
C LEU A 253 3.56 18.99 16.62
N VAL A 254 3.32 18.93 17.93
CA VAL A 254 2.00 19.19 18.53
C VAL A 254 1.56 20.63 18.29
N GLY A 255 2.46 21.60 18.46
CA GLY A 255 2.20 23.01 18.15
C GLY A 255 1.83 23.20 16.68
N TRP A 256 2.61 22.62 15.76
CA TRP A 256 2.32 22.66 14.33
C TRP A 256 0.96 22.01 13.99
N LEU A 257 0.64 20.85 14.59
CA LEU A 257 -0.64 20.19 14.39
C LEU A 257 -1.82 21.01 14.94
N ALA A 258 -1.63 21.74 16.04
CA ALA A 258 -2.66 22.60 16.62
C ALA A 258 -2.91 23.87 15.79
N GLU A 259 -1.88 24.39 15.13
CA GLU A 259 -1.96 25.53 14.21
C GLU A 259 -2.49 25.12 12.82
N SER A 260 -2.36 23.84 12.46
CA SER A 260 -2.77 23.32 11.16
C SER A 260 -4.24 22.91 11.13
N GLU A 261 -4.93 23.16 10.01
CA GLU A 261 -6.32 22.71 9.78
C GLU A 261 -6.43 21.23 9.39
N VAL A 262 -5.52 20.39 9.87
CA VAL A 262 -5.47 18.96 9.54
C VAL A 262 -6.49 18.19 10.38
N ASP A 263 -7.21 17.28 9.74
CA ASP A 263 -8.14 16.40 10.43
C ASP A 263 -7.40 15.36 11.30
N ILE A 264 -7.29 15.66 12.59
CA ILE A 264 -6.64 14.80 13.60
C ILE A 264 -7.38 13.45 13.72
N LYS A 265 -8.70 13.40 13.53
CA LYS A 265 -9.45 12.15 13.62
C LYS A 265 -9.03 11.19 12.51
N ALA A 266 -8.93 11.71 11.28
CA ALA A 266 -8.43 10.93 10.14
C ALA A 266 -6.99 10.43 10.37
N VAL A 267 -6.12 11.23 10.98
CA VAL A 267 -4.75 10.80 11.34
C VAL A 267 -4.78 9.64 12.33
N ILE A 268 -5.59 9.73 13.39
CA ILE A 268 -5.72 8.67 14.40
C ILE A 268 -6.24 7.37 13.76
N GLU A 269 -7.28 7.46 12.92
CA GLU A 269 -7.81 6.31 12.18
C GLU A 269 -6.74 5.66 11.29
N CYS A 270 -5.93 6.47 10.59
CA CYS A 270 -4.81 5.97 9.80
C CYS A 270 -3.78 5.23 10.65
N THR A 271 -3.43 5.76 11.83
CA THR A 271 -2.50 5.11 12.76
C THR A 271 -3.06 3.79 13.27
N GLN A 272 -4.35 3.74 13.65
CA GLN A 272 -5.00 2.50 14.12
C GLN A 272 -5.00 1.41 13.04
N GLU A 273 -5.31 1.77 11.79
CA GLU A 273 -5.24 0.82 10.66
C GLU A 273 -3.82 0.30 10.44
N LEU A 274 -2.79 1.14 10.62
CA LEU A 274 -1.40 0.73 10.48
C LEU A 274 -0.96 -0.21 11.61
N VAL A 275 -1.34 0.08 12.86
CA VAL A 275 -1.08 -0.81 14.00
C VAL A 275 -1.75 -2.17 13.78
N SER A 276 -3.02 -2.17 13.37
CA SER A 276 -3.76 -3.40 13.06
C SER A 276 -3.15 -4.17 11.89
N LEU A 277 -2.55 -3.49 10.90
CA LEU A 277 -1.79 -4.15 9.84
C LEU A 277 -0.61 -4.94 10.42
N TYR A 278 0.18 -4.32 11.31
CA TYR A 278 1.38 -4.97 11.86
C TYR A 278 1.03 -6.23 12.68
N GLU A 279 -0.10 -6.22 13.41
CA GLU A 279 -0.60 -7.42 14.10
C GLU A 279 -0.96 -8.55 13.11
N VAL A 280 -1.70 -8.23 12.04
CA VAL A 280 -2.09 -9.24 11.02
C VAL A 280 -0.86 -9.74 10.25
N TRP A 281 0.14 -8.90 10.04
CA TRP A 281 1.36 -9.26 9.33
C TRP A 281 2.14 -10.38 10.05
N GLU A 282 2.03 -10.52 11.37
CA GLU A 282 2.67 -11.63 12.09
C GLU A 282 2.17 -13.01 11.62
N GLN A 283 0.92 -13.09 11.14
CA GLN A 283 0.31 -14.32 10.64
C GLN A 283 0.62 -14.59 9.17
N TYR A 284 1.37 -13.71 8.51
CA TYR A 284 1.65 -13.79 7.08
C TYR A 284 2.54 -14.98 6.73
N SER A 285 2.10 -15.77 5.74
CA SER A 285 2.87 -16.83 5.12
C SER A 285 2.81 -16.70 3.60
N GLU A 286 3.95 -16.39 2.98
CA GLU A 286 4.07 -16.29 1.51
C GLU A 286 3.69 -17.62 0.84
N LYS A 287 4.11 -18.74 1.44
CA LYS A 287 3.83 -20.09 0.93
C LYS A 287 2.31 -20.36 0.89
N ASN A 288 1.60 -20.04 1.98
CA ASN A 288 0.16 -20.22 2.05
C ASN A 288 -0.58 -19.40 0.99
N CYS A 289 -0.24 -18.11 0.85
CA CYS A 289 -0.85 -17.24 -0.16
C CYS A 289 -0.61 -17.77 -1.58
N LYS A 290 0.64 -18.18 -1.88
CA LYS A 290 1.02 -18.73 -3.18
C LYS A 290 0.29 -20.03 -3.50
N GLU A 291 0.17 -20.94 -2.55
CA GLU A 291 -0.52 -22.23 -2.75
C GLU A 291 -2.02 -22.04 -3.01
N LEU A 292 -2.69 -21.19 -2.23
CA LEU A 292 -4.12 -20.91 -2.38
C LEU A 292 -4.43 -20.21 -3.72
N LEU A 293 -3.65 -19.18 -4.07
CA LEU A 293 -3.79 -18.51 -5.37
C LEU A 293 -3.45 -19.45 -6.54
N GLY A 294 -2.39 -20.25 -6.41
CA GLY A 294 -2.00 -21.21 -7.43
C GLY A 294 -3.07 -22.28 -7.68
N ARG A 295 -3.68 -22.81 -6.61
CA ARG A 295 -4.80 -23.75 -6.72
C ARG A 295 -6.01 -23.12 -7.42
N MET A 296 -6.34 -21.88 -7.08
CA MET A 296 -7.44 -21.13 -7.71
C MET A 296 -7.19 -20.93 -9.21
N VAL A 297 -6.01 -20.43 -9.58
CA VAL A 297 -5.66 -20.13 -10.98
C VAL A 297 -5.67 -21.40 -11.82
N LYS A 298 -5.02 -22.48 -11.36
CA LYS A 298 -4.97 -23.77 -12.09
C LYS A 298 -6.34 -24.42 -12.22
N SER A 299 -7.14 -24.43 -11.14
CA SER A 299 -8.46 -25.06 -11.16
C SER A 299 -9.45 -24.36 -12.10
N LYS A 300 -9.29 -23.05 -12.30
CA LYS A 300 -10.13 -22.26 -13.21
C LYS A 300 -9.52 -22.05 -14.60
N ASN A 301 -8.34 -22.62 -14.89
CA ASN A 301 -7.58 -22.40 -16.13
C ASN A 301 -7.34 -20.90 -16.44
N LEU A 302 -7.10 -20.09 -15.42
CA LEU A 302 -6.87 -18.63 -15.56
C LEU A 302 -5.42 -18.30 -15.98
N ASP A 303 -4.56 -19.31 -16.10
CA ASP A 303 -3.19 -19.25 -16.61
C ASP A 303 -3.11 -19.33 -18.15
N LYS A 304 -4.22 -19.70 -18.81
CA LYS A 304 -4.29 -19.93 -20.25
C LYS A 304 -4.83 -18.77 -21.05
#